data_AF-A0A6I5I5X0-F1
#
_entry.id   AF-A0A6I5I5X0-F1
#
_cell.length_a   1.000
_cell.length_b   1.000
_cell.length_c   1.000
_cell.angle_alpha   90.00
_cell.angle_beta   90.00
_cell.angle_gamma   90.00
#
_symmetry.space_group_name_H-M   'P 1'
#
loop_
_entity.id
_entity.type
_entity.pdbx_description
1 polymer ?
#
loop_
_entity_poly.entity_id
_entity_poly.type
_entity_poly.pdbx_seq_one_letter_code
_entity_poly.pdbx_strand_id
1 'polypeptide(L)' 'MTFRFLSDHAKLTAAPVILHATSDHPEPAVAVRITSGGGSRMLYVSLDRVEELLTSIKDAARQAAADFDRHSKKDIQ' A
#
# COMPACT_ATOMS: atom_id res chain seq x y z
N MET A 1 13.02 8.32 7.02
CA MET A 1 11.76 8.00 7.73
C MET A 1 11.15 6.75 7.11
N THR A 2 10.57 5.86 7.91
CA THR A 2 9.96 4.61 7.44
C THR A 2 8.56 4.51 8.04
N PHE A 3 7.56 4.26 7.21
CA PHE A 3 6.17 4.10 7.65
C PHE A 3 5.84 2.61 7.74
N ARG A 4 5.10 2.20 8.77
CA ARG A 4 4.67 0.80 8.95
C ARG A 4 3.17 0.75 9.19
N PHE A 5 2.48 -0.07 8.41
CA PHE A 5 1.07 -0.38 8.58
C PHE A 5 0.92 -1.87 8.91
N LEU A 6 0.03 -2.19 9.84
CA LEU A 6 -0.26 -3.55 10.27
C LEU A 6 -1.73 -3.84 10.01
N SER A 7 -2.00 -4.96 9.35
CA SER A 7 -3.28 -5.65 9.40
C SER A 7 -3.05 -7.05 9.94
N ASP A 8 -4.11 -7.72 10.38
CA ASP A 8 -4.06 -9.08 10.93
C ASP A 8 -3.46 -10.12 9.96
N HIS A 9 -3.39 -9.79 8.67
CA HIS A 9 -2.95 -10.69 7.61
C HIS A 9 -1.75 -10.17 6.79
N ALA A 10 -1.37 -8.90 6.95
CA ALA A 10 -0.26 -8.30 6.20
C ALA A 10 0.43 -7.16 6.94
N LYS A 11 1.76 -7.08 6.76
CA LYS A 11 2.60 -5.96 7.17
C LYS A 11 3.01 -5.17 5.95
N LEU A 12 2.75 -3.87 5.95
CA LEU A 12 3.26 -2.94 4.94
C LEU A 12 4.35 -2.06 5.55
N THR A 13 5.44 -1.85 4.80
CA THR A 13 6.45 -0.84 5.14
C THR A 13 6.78 0.01 3.92
N ALA A 14 6.92 1.32 4.11
CA ALA A 14 7.30 2.25 3.06
C ALA A 14 8.59 3.00 3.43
N ALA A 15 9.52 3.10 2.49
CA ALA A 15 10.76 3.85 2.64
C ALA A 15 11.08 4.66 1.39
N PRO A 16 11.62 5.89 1.54
CA PRO A 16 12.13 6.65 0.39
C PRO A 16 13.35 5.95 -0.19
N VAL A 17 13.42 5.87 -1.52
CA VAL A 17 14.53 5.29 -2.27
C VAL A 17 14.86 6.13 -3.49
N ILE A 18 16.07 5.97 -4.01
CA ILE A 18 16.46 6.49 -5.32
C ILE A 18 16.53 5.30 -6.28
N LEU A 19 15.73 5.34 -7.35
CA LEU A 19 15.78 4.35 -8.41
C LEU A 19 16.87 4.73 -9.38
N HIS A 20 17.84 3.84 -9.53
CA HIS A 20 18.83 3.92 -10.58
C HIS A 20 18.34 3.05 -11.73
N ALA A 21 17.58 3.65 -12.65
CA ALA A 21 17.34 3.03 -13.95
C ALA A 21 18.68 2.93 -14.71
N THR A 22 18.75 2.13 -15.76
CA THR A 22 19.90 2.09 -16.68
C THR A 22 20.14 3.40 -17.44
N SER A 23 19.36 4.45 -17.15
CA SER A 23 19.56 5.82 -17.64
C SER A 23 20.27 6.68 -16.59
N ASP A 24 20.99 7.72 -17.05
CA ASP A 24 21.80 8.63 -16.22
C ASP A 24 20.99 9.56 -15.29
N HIS A 25 19.71 9.27 -15.06
CA HIS A 25 18.81 10.10 -14.28
C HIS A 25 18.22 9.29 -13.12
N PRO A 26 18.85 9.34 -11.93
CA PRO A 26 18.29 8.73 -10.73
C PRO A 26 16.94 9.37 -10.39
N GLU A 27 15.93 8.54 -10.16
CA GLU A 27 14.55 8.99 -9.92
C GLU A 27 14.15 8.75 -8.46
N PRO A 28 13.70 9.78 -7.73
CA PRO A 28 13.20 9.59 -6.37
C PRO A 28 11.87 8.82 -6.38
N ALA A 29 11.75 7.85 -5.47
CA ALA A 29 10.57 7.00 -5.36
C ALA A 29 10.32 6.55 -3.91
N VAL A 30 9.20 5.88 -3.70
CA VAL A 30 8.85 5.19 -2.45
C VAL A 30 8.83 3.69 -2.73
N ALA A 31 9.64 2.93 -1.98
CA ALA A 31 9.59 1.49 -1.97
C ALA A 31 8.59 1.01 -0.92
N VAL A 32 7.54 0.32 -1.36
CA VAL A 32 6.51 -0.28 -0.50
C VAL A 32 6.72 -1.79 -0.48
N ARG A 33 7.06 -2.34 0.69
CA ARG A 33 7.12 -3.77 0.92
C ARG A 33 5.82 -4.24 1.56
N ILE A 34 5.22 -5.26 0.98
CA ILE A 34 4.02 -5.94 1.48
C ILE A 34 4.43 -7.35 1.88
N THR A 35 4.33 -7.69 3.15
CA THR A 35 4.60 -9.03 3.68
C THR A 35 3.31 -9.64 4.18
N SER A 36 2.94 -10.82 3.70
CA SER A 36 1.80 -11.60 4.18
C SER A 36 2.26 -13.04 4.43
N GLY A 37 1.45 -13.86 5.10
CA GLY A 37 1.78 -15.25 5.45
C GLY A 37 2.23 -16.12 4.26
N GLY A 38 1.91 -15.72 3.02
CA GLY A 38 2.33 -16.39 1.79
C GLY A 38 3.55 -15.78 1.05
N GLY A 39 4.15 -14.69 1.54
CA GLY A 39 5.36 -14.11 0.93
C GLY A 39 5.51 -12.59 1.06
N SER A 40 6.59 -12.07 0.48
CA SER A 40 6.91 -10.63 0.45
C SER A 40 6.93 -10.13 -1.00
N ARG A 41 6.28 -9.01 -1.27
CA ARG A 41 6.35 -8.28 -2.54
C ARG A 41 6.87 -6.86 -2.32
N MET A 42 7.59 -6.34 -3.30
CA MET A 42 8.08 -4.97 -3.33
C MET A 42 7.43 -4.22 -4.48
N LEU A 43 6.96 -3.01 -4.23
CA LEU A 43 6.44 -2.07 -5.21
C LEU A 43 7.28 -0.80 -5.14
N TYR A 44 7.63 -0.24 -6.29
CA TYR A 44 8.29 1.05 -6.39
C TYR A 44 7.32 2.05 -7.00
N VAL A 45 7.15 3.17 -6.32
CA VAL A 45 6.16 4.18 -6.66
C VAL A 45 6.90 5.49 -6.87
N SER A 46 6.91 5.98 -8.10
CA SER A 46 7.49 7.28 -8.44
C SER A 46 6.73 8.41 -7.73
N LEU A 47 7.43 9.48 -7.38
CA LEU A 47 6.83 10.56 -6.58
C LEU A 47 5.66 11.26 -7.29
N ASP A 48 5.68 11.34 -8.62
CA ASP A 48 4.58 11.89 -9.44
C ASP A 48 3.28 11.08 -9.32
N ARG A 49 3.37 9.80 -8.90
CA ARG A 49 2.22 8.89 -8.76
C ARG A 49 1.82 8.59 -7.33
N VAL A 50 2.50 9.17 -6.34
CA VAL A 50 2.20 8.90 -4.92
C VAL A 50 0.81 9.38 -4.54
N GLU A 51 0.35 10.52 -5.07
CA GLU A 51 -1.00 11.03 -4.79
C GLU A 51 -2.10 10.12 -5.33
N GLU A 52 -1.90 9.57 -6.53
CA GLU A 52 -2.78 8.58 -7.14
C GLU A 52 -2.86 7.33 -6.25
N LEU A 53 -1.71 6.79 -5.85
CA LEU A 53 -1.65 5.63 -4.95
C LEU A 53 -2.38 5.88 -3.62
N LEU A 54 -2.15 7.03 -3.00
CA LEU A 54 -2.81 7.39 -1.75
C LEU A 54 -4.33 7.48 -1.92
N THR A 55 -4.78 7.99 -3.06
CA THR A 55 -6.21 8.06 -3.40
C THR A 55 -6.80 6.66 -3.54
N SER A 56 -6.16 5.78 -4.31
CA SER A 56 -6.61 4.39 -4.46
C SER A 56 -6.62 3.60 -3.15
N ILE A 57 -5.65 3.83 -2.25
CA ILE A 57 -5.61 3.19 -0.93
C ILE A 57 -6.79 3.67 -0.07
N LYS A 58 -7.09 4.97 -0.06
CA LYS A 58 -8.23 5.52 0.67
C LYS A 58 -9.56 4.96 0.15
N ASP A 59 -9.71 4.86 -1.16
CA ASP A 59 -10.91 4.30 -1.78
C ASP A 59 -11.06 2.80 -1.45
N ALA A 60 -9.99 2.02 -1.53
CA ALA A 60 -9.99 0.61 -1.14
C ALA A 60 -10.34 0.42 0.34
N ALA A 61 -9.79 1.25 1.22
CA ALA A 61 -10.11 1.22 2.65
C ALA A 61 -11.58 1.59 2.91
N ARG A 62 -12.11 2.58 2.20
CA ARG A 62 -13.52 2.97 2.29
C ARG A 62 -14.45 1.85 1.83
N GLN A 63 -14.12 1.20 0.72
CA GLN A 63 -14.88 0.07 0.19
C GLN A 63 -14.85 -1.10 1.17
N ALA A 64 -13.68 -1.47 1.69
CA ALA A 64 -13.55 -2.54 2.68
C ALA A 64 -14.35 -2.25 3.96
N ALA A 65 -14.35 -1.00 4.44
CA ALA A 65 -15.17 -0.59 5.59
C ALA A 65 -16.67 -0.72 5.32
N ALA A 66 -17.13 -0.34 4.11
CA ALA A 66 -18.53 -0.50 3.71
C ALA A 66 -18.94 -1.97 3.59
N ASP A 67 -18.06 -2.82 3.03
CA ASP A 67 -18.31 -4.26 2.91
C ASP A 67 -18.38 -4.94 4.28
N PHE A 68 -17.58 -4.50 5.24
CA PHE A 68 -17.62 -4.99 6.62
C PHE A 68 -18.94 -4.62 7.33
N ASP A 69 -19.38 -3.36 7.23
CA ASP A 69 -20.68 -2.93 7.81
C ASP A 69 -21.86 -3.71 7.21
N ARG A 70 -21.80 -4.02 5.90
CA ARG A 70 -22.84 -4.76 5.21
C ARG A 70 -22.91 -6.23 5.63
N HIS A 71 -21.77 -6.88 5.87
CA HIS A 71 -21.74 -8.25 6.40
C HIS A 71 -22.21 -8.30 7.85
N SER A 72 -21.77 -7.36 8.70
CA SER A 72 -22.21 -7.29 10.10
C SER A 72 -23.73 -7.14 10.27
N LYS A 73 -24.45 -6.57 9.29
CA LYS A 73 -25.91 -6.47 9.30
C LYS A 73 -26.64 -7.73 8.84
N LYS A 74 -25.98 -8.64 8.12
CA LYS A 74 -26.56 -9.91 7.66
C LYS A 74 -26.53 -11.01 8.72
N ASP A 75 -25.56 -10.98 9.63
CA ASP A 75 -25.43 -11.97 10.72
C ASP A 75 -26.39 -11.75 11.90
N ILE A 76 -27.32 -10.79 11.81
CA ILE A 76 -28.30 -10.44 12.86
C ILE A 76 -29.75 -10.81 12.45
N GLN A 77 -29.95 -11.55 11.35
CA GLN A 77 -31.27 -12.06 10.93
C GLN A 77 -31.38 -13.58 11.01
#